data_AF-A0A4W6FTU8-F1
#
_entry.id   AF-A0A4W6FTU8-F1
#
_cell.length_a   1.000
_cell.length_b   1.000
_cell.length_c   1.000
_cell.angle_alpha   90.00
_cell.angle_beta   90.00
_cell.angle_gamma   90.00
#
_symmetry.space_group_name_H-M   'P 1'
#
loop_
_entity.id
_entity.type
_entity.pdbx_description
1 polymer ?
#
loop_
_entity_poly.entity_id
_entity_poly.type
_entity_poly.pdbx_seq_one_letter_code
_entity_poly.pdbx_strand_id
1 'polypeptide(L)'
;MTFRDLKSLIDMFAVCVIALLCLSLQPLDQLDHHQLEGSWVLVAAGLRDPAHLEHFKTRDSAIIKFASASEPSKISFTRIFGFNDSCHYLLSNITLEGSSFSFEKINITVTFLYTSCPDCVVMRFDNESKEPLRVYLFSKRREVEQKEMEEFGAQVACLNMLPPERMDPTKELCPENEEKAEGQKA
;
A
#
# COMPACT_ATOMS: atom_id res chain seq x y z
N MET A 1 21.15 -36.69 -19.67
CA MET A 1 20.24 -35.62 -19.20
C MET A 1 19.53 -35.09 -20.43
N THR A 2 18.22 -35.31 -20.55
CA THR A 2 17.45 -34.92 -21.74
C THR A 2 16.95 -33.49 -21.62
N PHE A 3 16.61 -32.87 -22.76
CA PHE A 3 16.04 -31.51 -22.79
C PHE A 3 14.75 -31.38 -21.96
N ARG A 4 14.00 -32.49 -21.81
CA ARG A 4 12.82 -32.60 -20.93
C ARG A 4 13.19 -32.51 -19.44
N ASP A 5 14.29 -33.16 -19.04
CA ASP A 5 14.77 -33.12 -17.65
C ASP A 5 15.24 -31.71 -17.27
N LEU A 6 15.92 -31.02 -18.18
CA LEU A 6 16.39 -29.64 -17.96
C LEU A 6 15.22 -28.66 -17.85
N LYS A 7 14.20 -28.78 -18.71
CA LYS A 7 12.98 -27.96 -18.63
C LYS A 7 12.22 -28.20 -17.32
N SER A 8 12.05 -29.46 -16.92
CA SER A 8 11.40 -29.79 -15.65
C SER A 8 12.17 -29.27 -14.43
N LEU A 9 13.52 -29.27 -14.49
CA LEU A 9 14.36 -28.69 -13.44
C LEU A 9 14.18 -27.17 -13.36
N ILE A 10 14.20 -26.49 -14.51
CA ILE A 10 14.00 -25.03 -14.60
C ILE A 10 12.61 -24.65 -14.08
N ASP A 11 11.56 -25.38 -14.48
CA ASP A 11 10.18 -25.13 -14.03
C ASP A 11 10.07 -25.34 -12.51
N MET A 12 10.71 -26.38 -11.96
CA MET A 12 10.74 -26.64 -10.50
C MET A 12 11.48 -25.53 -9.74
N PHE A 13 12.63 -25.07 -10.24
CA PHE A 13 13.37 -23.95 -9.64
C PHE A 13 12.56 -22.65 -9.72
N ALA A 14 11.90 -22.37 -10.84
CA ALA A 14 11.05 -21.20 -11.00
C ALA A 14 9.87 -21.21 -10.01
N VAL A 15 9.18 -22.34 -9.85
CA VAL A 15 8.10 -22.50 -8.85
C VAL A 15 8.62 -22.31 -7.43
N CYS A 16 9.79 -22.84 -7.10
CA CYS A 16 10.37 -22.70 -5.77
C CYS A 16 10.82 -21.26 -5.47
N VAL A 17 11.40 -20.57 -6.46
CA VAL A 17 11.76 -19.15 -6.36
C VAL A 17 10.52 -18.26 -6.21
N ILE A 18 9.46 -18.51 -6.97
CA ILE A 18 8.18 -17.79 -6.84
C ILE A 18 7.58 -18.04 -5.45
N ALA A 19 7.53 -19.29 -4.99
CA ALA A 19 7.03 -19.63 -3.66
C ALA A 19 7.85 -18.94 -2.55
N LEU A 20 9.18 -18.90 -2.67
CA LEU A 20 10.08 -18.21 -1.74
C LEU A 20 9.86 -16.69 -1.74
N LEU A 21 9.58 -16.10 -2.90
CA LEU A 21 9.31 -14.66 -3.05
C LEU A 21 7.91 -14.27 -2.55
N CYS A 22 6.92 -15.17 -2.58
CA CYS A 22 5.58 -14.90 -2.06
C CYS A 22 5.46 -15.00 -0.53
N LEU A 23 6.51 -15.40 0.19
CA LEU A 23 6.48 -15.44 1.67
C LEU A 23 6.15 -14.06 2.28
N SER A 24 6.51 -12.97 1.62
CA SER A 24 6.21 -11.61 2.09
C SER A 24 4.73 -11.22 1.99
N LEU A 25 3.84 -12.08 1.47
CA LEU A 25 2.38 -11.88 1.54
C LEU A 25 1.77 -12.25 2.90
N GLN A 26 2.59 -12.66 3.86
CA GLN A 26 2.13 -12.93 5.22
C GLN A 26 1.66 -11.62 5.88
N PRO A 27 0.46 -11.62 6.50
CA PRO A 27 0.05 -10.54 7.38
C PRO A 27 1.08 -10.36 8.50
N LEU A 28 1.21 -9.14 9.03
CA LEU A 28 2.06 -8.92 10.21
C LEU A 28 1.57 -9.78 11.39
N ASP A 29 2.50 -10.41 12.11
CA ASP A 29 2.16 -11.24 13.28
C ASP A 29 1.69 -10.38 14.47
N GLN A 30 2.34 -9.23 14.66
CA GLN A 30 1.98 -8.21 15.66
C GLN A 30 2.15 -6.83 15.04
N LEU A 31 1.10 -6.02 15.16
CA LEU A 31 1.11 -4.63 14.73
C LEU A 31 1.32 -3.74 15.96
N ASP A 32 2.45 -3.04 16.01
CA ASP A 32 2.67 -2.00 17.01
C ASP A 32 1.95 -0.73 16.54
N HIS A 33 0.83 -0.40 17.19
CA HIS A 33 0.01 0.75 16.82
C HIS A 33 0.80 2.07 16.92
N HIS A 34 1.74 2.17 17.87
CA HIS A 34 2.56 3.38 18.04
C HIS A 34 3.53 3.57 16.86
N GLN A 35 3.99 2.49 16.23
CA GLN A 35 4.85 2.57 15.06
C GLN A 35 4.10 3.06 13.82
N LEU A 36 2.78 2.85 13.75
CA LEU A 36 1.94 3.35 12.65
C LEU A 36 1.67 4.84 12.73
N GLU A 37 1.81 5.45 13.91
CA GLU A 37 1.42 6.84 14.14
C GLU A 37 2.10 7.82 13.17
N GLY A 38 1.35 8.87 12.83
CA GLY A 38 1.79 9.91 11.93
C GLY A 38 1.61 9.55 10.46
N SER A 39 2.39 10.24 9.62
CA SER A 39 2.15 10.33 8.19
C SER A 39 3.01 9.37 7.39
N TRP A 40 2.46 8.87 6.29
CA TRP A 40 3.11 7.97 5.36
C TRP A 40 2.77 8.37 3.93
N VAL A 41 3.78 8.42 3.06
CA VAL A 41 3.67 8.82 1.67
C VAL A 41 3.49 7.57 0.81
N LEU A 42 2.55 7.61 -0.12
CA LEU A 42 2.37 6.54 -1.09
C LEU A 42 3.51 6.56 -2.11
N VAL A 43 4.18 5.43 -2.27
CA VAL A 43 5.33 5.28 -3.19
C VAL A 43 4.93 4.47 -4.42
N ALA A 44 4.16 3.40 -4.25
CA ALA A 44 3.76 2.55 -5.36
C ALA A 44 2.44 1.80 -5.10
N ALA A 45 1.84 1.31 -6.19
CA ALA A 45 0.62 0.52 -6.15
C ALA A 45 0.66 -0.69 -7.09
N GLY A 46 0.21 -1.83 -6.58
CA GLY A 46 -0.24 -2.97 -7.38
C GLY A 46 -1.76 -2.94 -7.53
N LEU A 47 -2.24 -3.01 -8.76
CA LEU A 47 -3.65 -2.87 -9.11
C LEU A 47 -4.10 -4.03 -9.98
N ARG A 48 -5.28 -4.58 -9.73
CA ARG A 48 -5.83 -5.68 -10.53
C ARG A 48 -6.56 -5.18 -11.78
N ASP A 49 -7.30 -4.08 -11.67
CA ASP A 49 -8.13 -3.51 -12.73
C ASP A 49 -7.38 -2.40 -13.48
N PRO A 50 -7.21 -2.50 -14.81
CA PRO A 50 -6.64 -1.43 -15.63
C PRO A 50 -7.34 -0.07 -15.46
N ALA A 51 -8.67 -0.04 -15.23
CA ALA A 51 -9.38 1.22 -15.02
C ALA A 51 -8.94 1.91 -13.72
N HIS A 52 -8.68 1.13 -12.66
CA HIS A 52 -8.12 1.67 -11.42
C HIS A 52 -6.67 2.13 -11.61
N LEU A 53 -5.89 1.48 -12.47
CA LEU A 53 -4.53 1.93 -12.83
C LEU A 53 -4.54 3.27 -13.53
N GLU A 54 -5.41 3.47 -14.52
CA GLU A 54 -5.51 4.75 -15.22
C GLU A 54 -5.97 5.87 -14.27
N HIS A 55 -6.91 5.59 -13.37
CA HIS A 55 -7.29 6.56 -12.33
C HIS A 55 -6.15 6.81 -11.31
N PHE A 56 -5.34 5.81 -10.99
CA PHE A 56 -4.20 5.98 -10.10
C PHE A 56 -3.16 6.94 -10.69
N LYS A 57 -2.88 6.82 -12.00
CA LYS A 57 -1.92 7.68 -12.71
C LYS A 57 -2.30 9.15 -12.76
N THR A 58 -3.57 9.50 -12.56
CA THR A 58 -3.98 10.92 -12.48
C THR A 58 -3.64 11.55 -11.13
N ARG A 59 -3.16 10.77 -10.16
CA ARG A 59 -2.84 11.24 -8.82
C ARG A 59 -1.41 11.75 -8.76
N ASP A 60 -1.23 12.99 -8.33
CA ASP A 60 0.09 13.59 -8.16
C ASP A 60 0.76 13.15 -6.85
N SER A 61 -0.02 13.03 -5.77
CA SER A 61 0.48 12.59 -4.48
C SER A 61 -0.58 11.92 -3.61
N ALA A 62 -0.15 11.11 -2.64
CA ALA A 62 -1.01 10.62 -1.58
C ALA A 62 -0.27 10.51 -0.26
N ILE A 63 -0.92 10.95 0.82
CA ILE A 63 -0.49 10.76 2.20
C ILE A 63 -1.62 10.04 2.93
N ILE A 64 -1.24 9.14 3.82
CA ILE A 64 -2.13 8.62 4.86
C ILE A 64 -1.57 9.01 6.23
N LYS A 65 -2.46 9.25 7.18
CA LYS A 65 -2.09 9.64 8.54
C LYS A 65 -2.89 8.86 9.55
N PHE A 66 -2.18 8.17 10.44
CA PHE A 66 -2.77 7.54 11.62
C PHE A 66 -2.65 8.50 12.79
N ALA A 67 -3.77 8.86 13.40
CA ALA A 67 -3.75 9.63 14.64
C ALA A 67 -3.15 8.79 15.78
N SER A 68 -2.59 9.47 16.78
CA SER A 68 -2.21 8.82 18.02
C SER A 68 -3.44 8.22 18.69
N ALA A 69 -3.33 6.97 19.13
CA ALA A 69 -4.45 6.22 19.68
C ALA A 69 -4.75 6.69 21.12
N SER A 70 -5.84 7.44 21.32
CA SER A 70 -6.39 7.68 22.67
C SER A 70 -7.21 6.48 23.16
N GLU A 71 -7.78 5.70 22.23
CA GLU A 71 -8.50 4.45 22.47
C GLU A 71 -7.83 3.31 21.68
N PRO A 72 -7.70 2.09 22.22
CA PRO A 72 -6.89 1.04 21.59
C PRO A 72 -7.41 0.53 20.23
N SER A 73 -8.72 0.63 19.97
CA SER A 73 -9.37 -0.03 18.84
C SER A 73 -9.93 0.91 17.78
N LYS A 74 -10.21 2.19 18.09
CA LYS A 74 -10.72 3.18 17.14
C LYS A 74 -9.71 4.29 16.92
N ILE A 75 -9.23 4.40 15.69
CA ILE A 75 -8.22 5.40 15.32
C ILE A 75 -8.79 6.32 14.24
N SER A 76 -8.51 7.62 14.38
CA SER A 76 -8.75 8.60 13.32
C SER A 76 -7.71 8.41 12.21
N PHE A 77 -8.18 8.20 10.99
CA PHE A 77 -7.38 7.94 9.81
C PHE A 77 -7.69 8.97 8.73
N THR A 78 -6.67 9.73 8.34
CA THR A 78 -6.79 10.75 7.30
C THR A 78 -6.12 10.27 6.02
N ARG A 79 -6.82 10.39 4.89
CA ARG A 79 -6.25 10.23 3.56
C ARG A 79 -6.20 11.59 2.88
N ILE A 80 -5.07 11.93 2.30
CA ILE A 80 -4.85 13.20 1.61
C ILE A 80 -4.37 12.87 0.20
N PHE A 81 -5.10 13.32 -0.81
CA PHE A 81 -4.77 13.07 -2.21
C PHE A 81 -4.54 14.38 -2.95
N GLY A 82 -3.45 14.45 -3.70
CA GLY A 82 -3.14 15.54 -4.62
C GLY A 82 -3.56 15.19 -6.05
N PHE A 83 -4.27 16.10 -6.71
CA PHE A 83 -4.67 16.02 -8.11
C PHE A 83 -4.62 17.41 -8.75
N ASN A 84 -3.80 17.62 -9.78
CA ASN A 84 -3.73 18.85 -10.58
C ASN A 84 -3.85 20.12 -9.72
N ASP A 85 -2.90 20.33 -8.81
CA ASP A 85 -2.81 21.47 -7.87
C ASP A 85 -3.92 21.56 -6.81
N SER A 86 -4.80 20.56 -6.72
CA SER A 86 -5.86 20.47 -5.70
C SER A 86 -5.59 19.35 -4.70
N CYS A 87 -6.02 19.56 -3.46
CA CYS A 87 -5.86 18.62 -2.36
C CYS A 87 -7.21 18.19 -1.80
N HIS A 88 -7.42 16.88 -1.73
CA HIS A 88 -8.63 16.27 -1.20
C HIS A 88 -8.32 15.55 0.11
N TYR A 89 -9.05 15.93 1.17
CA TYR A 89 -8.90 15.40 2.51
C TYR A 89 -10.09 14.50 2.85
N LEU A 90 -9.82 13.26 3.22
CA LEU A 90 -10.83 12.30 3.64
C LEU A 90 -10.50 11.79 5.03
N LEU A 91 -11.27 12.27 6.01
CA LEU A 91 -11.22 11.81 7.38
C LEU A 91 -12.15 10.61 7.57
N SER A 92 -11.68 9.56 8.24
CA SER A 92 -12.48 8.37 8.55
C SER A 92 -12.02 7.74 9.85
N ASN A 93 -12.94 7.15 10.60
CA ASN A 93 -12.58 6.29 11.71
C ASN A 93 -12.34 4.87 11.20
N ILE A 94 -11.26 4.27 11.69
CA ILE A 94 -10.92 2.86 11.43
C ILE A 94 -10.94 2.06 12.71
N THR A 95 -11.30 0.79 12.59
CA THR A 95 -11.21 -0.17 13.69
C THR A 95 -10.06 -1.13 13.41
N LEU A 96 -9.07 -1.18 14.31
CA LEU A 96 -7.93 -2.10 14.21
C LEU A 96 -8.26 -3.46 14.84
N GLU A 97 -7.91 -4.52 14.13
CA GLU A 97 -8.08 -5.90 14.55
C GLU A 97 -6.91 -6.75 14.05
N GLY A 98 -6.02 -7.15 14.97
CA GLY A 98 -4.79 -7.88 14.62
C GLY A 98 -3.90 -7.06 13.67
N SER A 99 -3.54 -7.65 12.52
CA SER A 99 -2.80 -6.98 11.45
C SER A 99 -3.68 -6.41 10.36
N SER A 100 -4.93 -6.08 10.68
CA SER A 100 -5.86 -5.47 9.74
C SER A 100 -6.63 -4.31 10.37
N PHE A 101 -7.21 -3.47 9.51
CA PHE A 101 -8.24 -2.54 9.92
C PHE A 101 -9.40 -2.52 8.94
N SER A 102 -10.54 -2.04 9.41
CA SER A 102 -11.74 -1.82 8.62
C SER A 102 -12.24 -0.40 8.80
N PHE A 103 -13.00 0.09 7.82
CA PHE A 103 -13.71 1.37 7.90
C PHE A 103 -15.14 1.12 8.37
N GLU A 104 -15.68 1.95 9.26
CA GLU A 104 -17.05 1.76 9.80
C GLU A 104 -18.15 1.75 8.72
N LYS A 105 -17.92 2.40 7.57
CA LYS A 105 -18.92 2.63 6.52
C LYS A 105 -18.53 2.10 5.14
N ILE A 106 -17.43 1.35 5.04
CA ILE A 106 -16.91 0.86 3.76
C ILE A 106 -16.60 -0.63 3.89
N ASN A 107 -17.13 -1.44 2.98
CA ASN A 107 -16.91 -2.88 2.92
C ASN A 107 -15.53 -3.21 2.31
N ILE A 108 -14.48 -2.67 2.93
CA ILE A 108 -13.09 -2.91 2.58
C ILE A 108 -12.34 -3.25 3.86
N THR A 109 -11.65 -4.38 3.84
CA THR A 109 -10.67 -4.74 4.87
C THR A 109 -9.29 -4.39 4.35
N VAL A 110 -8.47 -3.77 5.19
CA VAL A 110 -7.08 -3.46 4.88
C VAL A 110 -6.19 -4.30 5.77
N THR A 111 -5.31 -5.10 5.17
CA THR A 111 -4.36 -5.95 5.89
C THR A 111 -2.94 -5.45 5.67
N PHE A 112 -2.20 -5.30 6.77
CA PHE A 112 -0.79 -4.98 6.74
C PHE A 112 0.02 -6.23 6.40
N LEU A 113 0.86 -6.14 5.37
CA LEU A 113 1.75 -7.22 4.95
C LEU A 113 3.16 -6.99 5.49
N TYR A 114 3.89 -8.08 5.68
CA TYR A 114 5.31 -8.02 5.98
C TYR A 114 6.09 -7.24 4.92
N THR A 115 7.11 -6.50 5.35
CA THR A 115 8.13 -5.92 4.48
C THR A 115 9.46 -5.86 5.21
N SER A 116 10.58 -6.06 4.50
CA SER A 116 11.91 -5.88 5.08
C SER A 116 12.31 -4.39 5.24
N CYS A 117 11.52 -3.47 4.70
CA CYS A 117 11.75 -2.02 4.82
C CYS A 117 11.26 -1.48 6.17
N PRO A 118 12.17 -0.98 7.04
CA PRO A 118 11.82 -0.59 8.42
C PRO A 118 10.99 0.70 8.50
N ASP A 119 11.01 1.52 7.46
CA ASP A 119 10.25 2.77 7.36
C ASP A 119 9.21 2.73 6.24
N CYS A 120 8.77 1.52 5.86
CA CYS A 120 7.67 1.29 4.93
C CYS A 120 6.51 0.55 5.58
N VAL A 121 5.35 0.67 4.95
CA VAL A 121 4.16 -0.12 5.26
C VAL A 121 3.53 -0.60 3.96
N VAL A 122 3.26 -1.90 3.88
CA VAL A 122 2.52 -2.49 2.76
C VAL A 122 1.09 -2.79 3.20
N MET A 123 0.12 -2.26 2.46
CA MET A 123 -1.31 -2.44 2.74
C MET A 123 -2.00 -3.13 1.59
N ARG A 124 -2.60 -4.30 1.84
CA ARG A 124 -3.50 -4.98 0.91
C ARG A 124 -4.94 -4.60 1.22
N PHE A 125 -5.71 -4.25 0.18
CA PHE A 125 -7.12 -3.91 0.29
C PHE A 125 -7.94 -5.04 -0.32
N ASP A 126 -8.78 -5.64 0.50
CA ASP A 126 -9.64 -6.75 0.13
C ASP A 126 -11.10 -6.27 0.05
N ASN A 127 -11.86 -6.82 -0.92
CA ASN A 127 -13.30 -6.60 -0.99
C ASN A 127 -14.05 -7.39 0.10
N GLU A 128 -15.37 -7.27 0.16
CA GLU A 128 -16.21 -8.01 1.10
C GLU A 128 -16.06 -9.54 0.98
N SER A 129 -15.77 -10.04 -0.22
CA SER A 129 -15.47 -11.46 -0.50
C SER A 129 -14.03 -11.87 -0.17
N LYS A 130 -13.25 -10.99 0.49
CA LYS A 130 -11.83 -11.18 0.83
C LYS A 130 -10.91 -11.36 -0.37
N GLU A 131 -11.31 -10.85 -1.53
CA GLU A 131 -10.47 -10.88 -2.72
C GLU A 131 -9.60 -9.62 -2.79
N PRO A 132 -8.28 -9.77 -3.03
CA PRO A 132 -7.38 -8.63 -3.17
C PRO A 132 -7.76 -7.74 -4.36
N LEU A 133 -8.10 -6.48 -4.07
CA LEU A 133 -8.39 -5.46 -5.09
C LEU A 133 -7.11 -4.73 -5.52
N ARG A 134 -6.28 -4.40 -4.54
CA ARG A 134 -5.07 -3.58 -4.70
C ARG A 134 -4.15 -3.73 -3.52
N VAL A 135 -2.88 -3.41 -3.72
CA VAL A 135 -1.86 -3.34 -2.67
C VAL A 135 -1.07 -2.06 -2.84
N TYR A 136 -0.79 -1.37 -1.75
CA TYR A 136 -0.07 -0.10 -1.73
C TYR A 136 1.19 -0.20 -0.87
N LEU A 137 2.29 0.36 -1.39
CA LEU A 137 3.52 0.57 -0.66
C LEU A 137 3.57 2.03 -0.20
N PHE A 138 3.59 2.23 1.11
CA PHE A 138 3.82 3.52 1.74
C PHE A 138 5.21 3.56 2.39
N SER A 139 5.78 4.76 2.51
CA SER A 139 7.04 4.99 3.20
C SER A 139 7.04 6.32 3.96
N LYS A 140 7.93 6.46 4.95
CA LYS A 140 8.28 7.77 5.52
C LYS A 140 9.09 8.62 4.52
N ARG A 141 9.69 7.98 3.51
CA ARG A 141 10.43 8.61 2.41
C ARG A 141 9.55 8.82 1.18
N ARG A 142 10.06 9.61 0.24
CA ARG A 142 9.44 9.87 -1.08
C ARG A 142 9.71 8.75 -2.08
N GLU A 143 10.84 8.08 -1.91
CA GLU A 143 11.31 6.97 -2.73
C GLU A 143 11.87 5.88 -1.82
N VAL A 144 11.84 4.66 -2.33
CA VAL A 144 12.39 3.47 -1.67
C VAL A 144 13.59 2.96 -2.46
N GLU A 145 14.44 2.17 -1.81
CA GLU A 145 15.56 1.52 -2.45
C GLU A 145 15.08 0.49 -3.47
N GLN A 146 15.95 0.18 -4.43
CA GLN A 146 15.65 -0.78 -5.49
C GLN A 146 15.25 -2.16 -4.93
N LYS A 147 15.92 -2.62 -3.87
CA LYS A 147 15.61 -3.89 -3.20
C LYS A 147 14.21 -3.89 -2.57
N GLU A 148 13.82 -2.79 -1.94
CA GLU A 148 12.50 -2.62 -1.31
C GLU A 148 11.39 -2.63 -2.38
N MET A 149 11.66 -2.02 -3.54
CA MET A 149 10.74 -2.05 -4.67
C MET A 149 10.66 -3.42 -5.37
N GLU A 150 11.75 -4.18 -5.41
CA GLU A 150 11.77 -5.56 -5.94
C GLU A 150 10.96 -6.50 -5.04
N GLU A 151 11.08 -6.36 -3.72
CA GLU A 151 10.27 -7.09 -2.75
C GLU A 151 8.77 -6.78 -2.94
N PHE A 152 8.41 -5.49 -3.06
CA PHE A 152 7.04 -5.10 -3.36
C PHE A 152 6.56 -5.63 -4.71
N GLY A 153 7.39 -5.57 -5.74
CA GLY A 153 7.07 -6.12 -7.07
C GLY A 153 6.79 -7.63 -7.03
N ALA A 154 7.53 -8.38 -6.22
CA ALA A 154 7.26 -9.80 -5.99
C ALA A 154 5.90 -10.02 -5.32
N GLN A 155 5.56 -9.25 -4.28
CA GLN A 155 4.23 -9.32 -3.62
C GLN A 155 3.10 -9.08 -4.63
N VAL A 156 3.23 -8.04 -5.46
CA VAL A 156 2.26 -7.66 -6.49
C VAL A 156 2.09 -8.78 -7.52
N ALA A 157 3.19 -9.37 -7.98
CA ALA A 157 3.17 -10.50 -8.91
C ALA A 157 2.50 -11.75 -8.32
N CYS A 158 2.77 -12.07 -7.05
CA CYS A 158 2.15 -13.19 -6.35
C CYS A 158 0.63 -13.04 -6.21
N LEU A 159 0.13 -11.80 -6.15
CA LEU A 159 -1.31 -11.49 -6.14
C LEU A 159 -1.95 -11.46 -7.53
N ASN A 160 -1.19 -11.80 -8.58
CA ASN A 160 -1.58 -11.75 -10.00
C ASN A 160 -2.15 -10.37 -10.39
N MET A 161 -1.49 -9.31 -9.94
CA MET A 161 -1.84 -7.93 -10.27
C MET A 161 -0.99 -7.41 -11.43
N LEU A 162 -1.38 -6.27 -11.99
CA LEU A 162 -0.58 -5.56 -12.99
C LEU A 162 0.78 -5.16 -12.40
N PRO A 163 1.81 -4.94 -13.25
CA PRO A 163 3.09 -4.43 -12.78
C PRO A 163 2.92 -3.20 -11.90
N PRO A 164 3.69 -3.07 -10.80
CA PRO A 164 3.55 -1.95 -9.87
C PRO A 164 3.72 -0.60 -10.55
N GLU A 165 2.79 0.32 -10.31
CA GLU A 165 2.87 1.71 -10.75
C GLU A 165 3.52 2.55 -9.65
N ARG A 166 4.51 3.39 -10.02
CA ARG A 166 5.21 4.25 -9.06
C ARG A 166 4.58 5.63 -9.07
N MET A 167 4.50 6.24 -7.89
CA MET A 167 4.23 7.67 -7.79
C MET A 167 5.46 8.45 -8.26
N ASP A 168 5.24 9.63 -8.85
CA ASP A 168 6.32 10.55 -9.16
C ASP A 168 6.79 11.27 -7.87
N PRO A 169 8.02 11.04 -7.41
CA PRO A 169 8.51 11.60 -6.15
C PRO A 169 8.78 13.11 -6.23
N THR A 170 8.78 13.69 -7.43
CA THR A 170 9.00 15.13 -7.64
C THR A 170 7.72 15.95 -7.50
N LYS A 171 6.54 15.32 -7.57
CA LYS A 171 5.23 15.98 -7.42
C LYS A 171 4.99 16.46 -6.01
N GLU A 172 4.58 17.71 -5.82
CA GLU A 172 4.40 18.26 -4.48
C GLU A 172 3.40 17.47 -3.63
N LEU A 173 3.70 17.38 -2.33
CA LEU A 173 2.80 16.81 -1.35
C LEU A 173 1.78 17.86 -0.92
N CYS A 174 0.54 17.42 -0.75
CA CYS A 174 -0.47 18.23 -0.08
C CYS A 174 -0.06 18.58 1.35
N PRO A 175 -0.36 19.79 1.83
CA PRO A 175 -0.10 20.16 3.21
C PRO A 175 -0.95 19.29 4.14
N GLU A 176 -0.40 18.86 5.27
CA GLU A 176 -1.12 17.99 6.20
C GLU A 176 -2.16 18.72 7.08
N ASN A 177 -2.11 20.06 7.12
CA ASN A 177 -2.98 20.87 7.95
C ASN A 177 -4.04 21.55 7.07
N GLU A 178 -5.32 21.31 7.37
CA GLU A 178 -6.47 21.90 6.66
C GLU A 178 -6.43 23.44 6.66
N GLU A 179 -5.86 24.07 7.70
CA GLU A 179 -5.72 25.54 7.82
C GLU A 179 -4.85 26.18 6.73
N LYS A 180 -3.99 25.41 6.04
CA LYS A 180 -3.22 25.90 4.87
C LYS A 180 -3.89 25.59 3.52
N ALA A 181 -5.02 24.89 3.52
CA ALA A 181 -5.79 24.59 2.30
C ALA A 181 -6.75 25.72 1.89
N GLU A 182 -7.09 26.63 2.81
CA GLU A 182 -7.90 27.83 2.52
C GLU A 182 -7.04 28.98 1.96
N GLY A 183 -6.33 28.72 0.86
CA GLY A 183 -5.56 29.71 0.11
C GLY A 183 -6.09 30.04 -1.28
N GLN A 184 -7.10 29.31 -1.77
CA GLN A 184 -7.71 29.57 -3.08
C GLN A 184 -9.22 29.39 -3.00
N LYS A 185 -9.86 30.47 -2.53
CA LYS A 185 -11.27 30.75 -2.75
C LYS A 185 -11.36 31.56 -4.05
N ALA A 186 -12.05 31.04 -5.06
CA ALA A 186 -12.63 31.82 -6.13
C ALA A 186 -14.14 31.58 -6.10
#